data_AF-A0A0M3KE81-F1
#
_entry.id   AF-A0A0M3KE81-F1
#
_cell.length_a   1.000
_cell.length_b   1.000
_cell.length_c   1.000
_cell.angle_alpha   90.00
_cell.angle_beta   90.00
_cell.angle_gamma   90.00
#
_symmetry.space_group_name_H-M   'P 1'
#
loop_
_entity.id
_entity.type
_entity.pdbx_description
1 polymer ?
#
loop_
_entity_poly.entity_id
_entity_poly.type
_entity_poly.pdbx_seq_one_letter_code
_entity_poly.pdbx_strand_id
1 'polypeptide(L)'
;LECFDRLMIRMRANFPLGSGMDDNLANMRSLIQVMDPELFDLMMTNGDFTHLYFCYRWFLLDFKRELTYQQVFRVWEVIWSSSRMITQHFQLFFALALLTTYRHIIIDNRMDFTDVIKFFNEMAERHDVDTLLDSARTLLERLQALILELQTSSK
;
A
#
# COMPACT_ATOMS: atom_id res chain seq x y z
N LEU A 1 -7.66 -14.41 -23.53
CA LEU A 1 -8.76 -14.21 -22.55
C LEU A 1 -8.47 -14.88 -21.21
N GLU A 2 -7.83 -16.05 -21.18
CA GLU A 2 -7.59 -16.80 -19.92
C GLU A 2 -6.72 -16.10 -18.87
N CYS A 3 -5.65 -15.38 -19.26
CA CYS A 3 -4.81 -14.67 -18.28
C CYS A 3 -5.55 -13.52 -17.59
N PHE A 4 -6.38 -12.79 -18.34
CA PHE A 4 -7.18 -11.70 -17.80
C PHE A 4 -8.28 -12.23 -16.87
N ASP A 5 -8.92 -13.34 -17.22
CA ASP A 5 -9.90 -13.99 -16.34
C ASP A 5 -9.29 -14.36 -14.97
N ARG A 6 -8.08 -14.95 -14.97
CA ARG A 6 -7.35 -15.25 -13.73
C ARG A 6 -7.00 -14.00 -12.92
N LEU A 7 -6.61 -12.92 -13.57
CA LEU A 7 -6.37 -11.63 -12.91
C LEU A 7 -7.67 -11.10 -12.26
N MET A 8 -8.78 -11.15 -12.99
CA MET A 8 -10.07 -10.66 -12.50
C MET A 8 -10.62 -11.52 -11.36
N ILE A 9 -10.38 -12.83 -11.34
CA ILE A 9 -10.73 -13.68 -10.19
C ILE A 9 -10.02 -13.23 -8.91
N ARG A 10 -8.73 -12.83 -9.01
CA ARG A 10 -7.96 -12.28 -7.88
C ARG A 10 -8.52 -10.93 -7.44
N MET A 11 -8.82 -10.05 -8.39
CA MET A 11 -9.25 -8.68 -8.11
C MET A 11 -10.76 -8.53 -7.84
N ARG A 12 -11.57 -9.56 -8.03
CA ARG A 12 -13.05 -9.49 -7.99
C ARG A 12 -13.61 -8.83 -6.73
N ALA A 13 -12.96 -9.03 -5.58
CA ALA A 13 -13.39 -8.45 -4.31
C ALA A 13 -13.24 -6.92 -4.28
N ASN A 14 -12.39 -6.33 -5.13
CA ASN A 14 -12.20 -4.89 -5.23
C ASN A 14 -13.24 -4.20 -6.14
N PHE A 15 -14.05 -4.96 -6.87
CA PHE A 15 -15.09 -4.43 -7.76
C PHE A 15 -16.45 -4.36 -7.05
N PRO A 16 -17.44 -3.64 -7.63
CA PRO A 16 -18.77 -3.51 -7.02
C PRO A 16 -19.34 -4.88 -6.63
N LEU A 17 -19.98 -4.96 -5.45
CA LEU A 17 -20.48 -6.17 -4.76
C LEU A 17 -19.45 -6.92 -3.90
N GLY A 18 -18.15 -6.59 -3.96
CA GLY A 18 -17.13 -7.09 -3.03
C GLY A 18 -16.81 -6.12 -1.89
N SER A 19 -16.24 -6.63 -0.79
CA SER A 19 -15.74 -5.85 0.35
C SER A 19 -14.25 -5.51 0.27
N GLY A 20 -13.54 -6.01 -0.75
CA GLY A 20 -12.09 -6.00 -0.81
C GLY A 20 -11.47 -4.60 -0.81
N MET A 21 -12.16 -3.60 -1.37
CA MET A 21 -11.69 -2.22 -1.27
C MET A 21 -11.76 -1.70 0.16
N ASP A 22 -12.88 -1.91 0.85
CA ASP A 22 -13.04 -1.49 2.24
C ASP A 22 -12.03 -2.21 3.15
N ASP A 23 -11.84 -3.51 2.93
CA ASP A 23 -10.85 -4.32 3.64
C ASP A 23 -9.42 -3.82 3.40
N ASN A 24 -9.05 -3.50 2.15
CA ASN A 24 -7.73 -2.97 1.84
C ASN A 24 -7.49 -1.61 2.52
N LEU A 25 -8.47 -0.71 2.50
CA LEU A 25 -8.36 0.62 3.13
C LEU A 25 -8.30 0.53 4.66
N ALA A 26 -9.13 -0.32 5.27
CA ALA A 26 -9.11 -0.55 6.72
C ALA A 26 -7.78 -1.18 7.19
N ASN A 27 -7.28 -2.17 6.44
CA ASN A 27 -5.98 -2.78 6.72
C ASN A 27 -4.84 -1.79 6.52
N MET A 28 -4.88 -0.97 5.46
CA MET A 28 -3.89 0.08 5.22
C MET A 28 -3.85 1.09 6.36
N ARG A 29 -5.02 1.52 6.86
CA ARG A 29 -5.12 2.43 8.00
C ARG A 29 -4.47 1.83 9.25
N SER A 30 -4.81 0.60 9.58
CA SER A 30 -4.23 -0.13 10.71
C SER A 30 -2.72 -0.30 10.57
N LEU A 31 -2.27 -0.58 9.34
CA LEU A 31 -0.86 -0.78 9.04
C LEU A 31 -0.05 0.52 9.20
N ILE A 32 -0.54 1.66 8.69
CA ILE A 32 0.12 2.95 8.89
C ILE A 32 0.15 3.30 10.39
N GLN A 33 -0.96 3.09 11.10
CA GLN A 33 -1.04 3.36 12.54
C GLN A 33 0.02 2.61 13.36
N VAL A 34 0.30 1.35 13.01
CA VAL A 34 1.31 0.53 13.69
C VAL A 34 2.73 0.85 13.23
N MET A 35 2.92 1.06 11.92
CA MET A 35 4.26 1.13 11.32
C MET A 35 4.86 2.55 11.29
N ASP A 36 4.02 3.58 11.20
CA ASP A 36 4.41 5.00 11.19
C ASP A 36 3.35 5.86 11.90
N PRO A 37 3.33 5.87 13.25
CA PRO A 37 2.35 6.62 14.04
C PRO A 37 2.39 8.14 13.79
N GLU A 38 3.57 8.70 13.48
CA GLU A 38 3.74 10.12 13.18
C GLU A 38 3.01 10.51 11.89
N LEU A 39 3.20 9.71 10.83
CA LEU A 39 2.47 9.89 9.57
C LEU A 39 0.97 9.69 9.78
N PHE A 40 0.57 8.71 10.59
CA PHE A 40 -0.83 8.48 10.94
C PHE A 40 -1.46 9.69 11.63
N ASP A 41 -0.79 10.27 12.63
CA ASP A 41 -1.29 11.42 13.39
C ASP A 41 -1.45 12.66 12.51
N LEU A 42 -0.50 12.90 11.60
CA LEU A 42 -0.62 13.97 10.60
C LEU A 42 -1.87 13.77 9.73
N MET A 43 -2.08 12.54 9.23
CA MET A 43 -3.25 12.21 8.43
C MET A 43 -4.55 12.41 9.23
N MET A 44 -4.60 12.02 10.50
CA MET A 44 -5.80 12.19 11.32
C MET A 44 -6.09 13.66 11.69
N THR A 45 -5.04 14.48 11.88
CA THR A 45 -5.19 15.90 12.24
C THR A 45 -5.92 16.71 11.16
N ASN A 46 -5.77 16.31 9.89
CA ASN A 46 -6.35 17.02 8.75
C ASN A 46 -7.76 16.52 8.35
N GLY A 47 -8.43 15.77 9.22
CA GLY A 47 -9.90 15.60 9.25
C GLY A 47 -10.55 14.65 8.24
N ASP A 48 -9.97 14.43 7.04
CA ASP A 48 -10.63 13.64 5.97
C ASP A 48 -9.85 12.39 5.50
N PHE A 49 -8.75 12.04 6.15
CA PHE A 49 -7.95 10.86 5.80
C PHE A 49 -8.52 9.53 6.32
N THR A 50 -9.66 9.55 7.01
CA THR A 50 -10.28 8.39 7.68
C THR A 50 -10.45 7.18 6.76
N HIS A 51 -10.60 7.42 5.46
CA HIS A 51 -10.83 6.40 4.44
C HIS A 51 -9.65 6.17 3.49
N LEU A 52 -8.53 6.90 3.62
CA LEU A 52 -7.35 6.75 2.76
C LEU A 52 -7.67 6.72 1.26
N TYR A 53 -8.64 7.52 0.80
CA TYR A 53 -9.13 7.46 -0.60
C TYR A 53 -8.04 7.76 -1.64
N PHE A 54 -6.93 8.39 -1.27
CA PHE A 54 -5.77 8.53 -2.17
C PHE A 54 -5.19 7.16 -2.58
N CYS A 55 -5.27 6.13 -1.72
CA CYS A 55 -4.89 4.75 -2.04
C CYS A 55 -5.94 4.00 -2.88
N TYR A 56 -7.15 4.56 -3.06
CA TYR A 56 -8.24 3.84 -3.74
C TYR A 56 -7.85 3.45 -5.17
N ARG A 57 -7.23 4.39 -5.91
CA ARG A 57 -6.73 4.15 -7.28
C ARG A 57 -5.67 3.06 -7.32
N TRP A 58 -4.83 2.97 -6.29
CA TRP A 58 -3.75 2.00 -6.21
C TRP A 58 -4.29 0.57 -6.13
N PHE A 59 -5.24 0.31 -5.24
CA PHE A 59 -5.79 -1.03 -5.06
C PHE A 59 -6.80 -1.41 -6.16
N LEU A 60 -7.60 -0.46 -6.64
CA LEU A 60 -8.58 -0.74 -7.69
C LEU A 60 -7.92 -1.10 -9.03
N LEU A 61 -6.79 -0.47 -9.35
CA LEU A 61 -6.09 -0.65 -10.61
C LEU A 61 -4.78 -1.45 -10.48
N ASP A 62 -4.57 -2.10 -9.33
CA ASP A 62 -3.37 -2.87 -9.00
C ASP A 62 -2.08 -2.11 -9.36
N PHE A 63 -2.02 -0.84 -8.95
CA PHE A 63 -0.92 0.12 -9.17
C PHE A 63 -0.63 0.50 -10.63
N LYS A 64 -1.42 0.06 -11.61
CA LYS A 64 -1.15 0.32 -13.04
C LYS A 64 -1.06 1.80 -13.41
N ARG A 65 -1.76 2.69 -12.68
CA ARG A 65 -1.70 4.14 -12.94
C ARG A 65 -0.48 4.83 -12.32
N GLU A 66 0.21 4.18 -11.40
CA GLU A 66 1.41 4.74 -10.75
C GLU A 66 2.69 4.32 -11.46
N LEU A 67 2.63 3.30 -12.32
CA LEU A 67 3.82 2.62 -12.84
C LEU A 67 3.80 2.53 -14.37
N THR A 68 5.00 2.60 -14.96
CA THR A 68 5.19 2.29 -16.38
C THR A 68 4.82 0.82 -16.66
N TYR A 69 4.63 0.47 -17.93
CA TYR A 69 4.27 -0.91 -18.31
C TYR A 69 5.30 -1.95 -17.87
N GLN A 70 6.60 -1.66 -17.98
CA GLN A 70 7.62 -2.63 -17.57
C GLN A 70 7.63 -2.80 -16.04
N GLN A 71 7.49 -1.69 -15.32
CA GLN A 71 7.46 -1.66 -13.86
C GLN A 71 6.25 -2.38 -13.28
N VAL A 72 5.05 -2.18 -13.86
CA VAL A 72 3.84 -2.82 -13.32
C VAL A 72 3.93 -4.35 -13.39
N PHE A 73 4.49 -4.91 -14.48
CA PHE A 73 4.67 -6.35 -14.59
C PHE A 73 5.61 -6.89 -13.52
N ARG A 74 6.73 -6.21 -13.27
CA ARG A 74 7.68 -6.59 -12.20
C ARG A 74 7.01 -6.57 -10.82
N VAL A 75 6.23 -5.52 -10.52
CA VAL A 75 5.50 -5.42 -9.24
C VAL A 75 4.46 -6.54 -9.13
N TRP A 76 3.73 -6.82 -10.20
CA TRP A 76 2.76 -7.91 -10.25
C TRP A 76 3.40 -9.28 -10.04
N GLU A 77 4.54 -9.58 -10.67
CA GLU A 77 5.28 -10.83 -10.47
C GLU A 77 5.65 -11.04 -8.98
N VAL A 78 6.08 -9.98 -8.29
CA VAL A 78 6.40 -10.04 -6.86
C VAL A 78 5.13 -10.20 -6.01
N ILE A 79 4.10 -9.39 -6.26
CA ILE A 79 2.82 -9.47 -5.51
C ILE A 79 2.17 -10.86 -5.69
N TRP A 80 2.22 -11.44 -6.89
CA TRP A 80 1.61 -12.73 -7.20
C TRP A 80 2.43 -13.91 -6.69
N SER A 81 3.76 -13.81 -6.68
CA SER A 81 4.61 -14.85 -6.09
C SER A 81 4.57 -14.81 -4.55
N SER A 82 4.57 -13.61 -3.95
CA SER A 82 4.46 -13.42 -2.49
C SER A 82 3.18 -14.00 -1.91
N SER A 83 2.04 -13.95 -2.64
CA SER A 83 0.78 -14.51 -2.15
C SER A 83 0.81 -16.02 -1.88
N ARG A 84 1.76 -16.72 -2.50
CA ARG A 84 1.97 -18.16 -2.32
C ARG A 84 3.06 -18.50 -1.31
N MET A 85 3.97 -17.56 -1.05
CA MET A 85 5.21 -17.84 -0.32
C MET A 85 5.26 -17.17 1.06
N ILE A 86 4.74 -15.94 1.19
CA ILE A 86 4.96 -15.10 2.38
C ILE A 86 3.65 -14.52 2.90
N THR A 87 2.90 -13.81 2.07
CA THR A 87 1.65 -13.13 2.48
C THR A 87 0.73 -12.87 1.31
N GLN A 88 -0.57 -13.08 1.51
CA GLN A 88 -1.63 -12.77 0.55
C GLN A 88 -1.87 -11.27 0.37
N HIS A 89 -1.29 -10.43 1.23
CA HIS A 89 -1.54 -8.99 1.29
C HIS A 89 -0.32 -8.13 0.97
N PHE A 90 0.61 -8.63 0.14
CA PHE A 90 1.86 -7.91 -0.20
C PHE A 90 1.59 -6.53 -0.83
N GLN A 91 0.46 -6.36 -1.53
CA GLN A 91 0.03 -5.07 -2.08
C GLN A 91 -0.08 -3.96 -1.02
N LEU A 92 -0.43 -4.29 0.24
CA LEU A 92 -0.51 -3.31 1.32
C LEU A 92 0.88 -2.78 1.69
N PHE A 93 1.88 -3.66 1.70
CA PHE A 93 3.27 -3.27 2.00
C PHE A 93 3.90 -2.48 0.86
N PHE A 94 3.53 -2.77 -0.38
CA PHE A 94 3.92 -1.93 -1.52
C PHE A 94 3.30 -0.53 -1.45
N ALA A 95 2.00 -0.43 -1.11
CA ALA A 95 1.36 0.86 -0.84
C ALA A 95 2.00 1.60 0.35
N LEU A 96 2.40 0.87 1.39
CA LEU A 96 3.07 1.48 2.54
C LEU A 96 4.46 1.98 2.16
N ALA A 97 5.22 1.21 1.37
CA ALA A 97 6.50 1.62 0.84
C ALA A 97 6.40 2.93 0.02
N LEU A 98 5.35 3.08 -0.79
CA LEU A 98 5.08 4.33 -1.51
C LEU A 98 4.92 5.51 -0.57
N LEU A 99 4.14 5.36 0.50
CA LEU A 99 3.95 6.40 1.51
C LEU A 99 5.23 6.71 2.29
N THR A 100 5.90 5.67 2.80
CA THR A 100 7.08 5.84 3.66
C THR A 100 8.27 6.42 2.90
N THR A 101 8.41 6.10 1.61
CA THR A 101 9.45 6.68 0.74
C THR A 101 9.35 8.20 0.67
N TYR A 102 8.13 8.74 0.68
CA TYR A 102 7.88 10.18 0.62
C TYR A 102 7.49 10.78 1.97
N ARG A 103 7.65 10.04 3.09
CA ARG A 103 7.20 10.48 4.42
C ARG A 103 7.71 11.86 4.81
N HIS A 104 8.99 12.13 4.55
CA HIS A 104 9.63 13.39 4.90
C HIS A 104 8.99 14.55 4.13
N ILE A 105 8.72 14.37 2.84
CA ILE A 105 8.05 15.38 2.02
C ILE A 105 6.64 15.66 2.54
N ILE A 106 5.88 14.61 2.89
CA ILE A 106 4.51 14.73 3.38
C ILE A 106 4.48 15.46 4.73
N ILE A 107 5.34 15.04 5.68
CA ILE A 107 5.38 15.58 7.04
C ILE A 107 5.96 16.99 7.09
N ASP A 108 7.11 17.22 6.45
CA ASP A 108 7.81 18.51 6.51
C ASP A 108 6.99 19.64 5.88
N ASN A 109 6.21 19.33 4.84
CA ASN A 109 5.31 20.28 4.19
C ASN A 109 3.91 20.31 4.83
N ARG A 110 3.63 19.47 5.83
CA ARG A 110 2.31 19.33 6.47
C ARG A 110 1.17 19.16 5.47
N MET A 111 1.40 18.30 4.47
CA MET A 111 0.45 18.11 3.37
C MET A 111 -0.92 17.68 3.89
N ASP A 112 -1.97 18.33 3.37
CA ASP A 112 -3.34 17.89 3.61
C ASP A 112 -3.76 16.76 2.65
N PHE A 113 -5.02 16.32 2.75
CA PHE A 113 -5.54 15.23 1.94
C PHE A 113 -5.50 15.52 0.44
N THR A 114 -5.78 16.76 0.05
CA THR A 114 -5.77 17.19 -1.35
C THR A 114 -4.34 17.26 -1.87
N ASP A 115 -3.42 17.77 -1.05
CA ASP A 115 -2.00 17.85 -1.39
C ASP A 115 -1.39 16.46 -1.62
N VAL A 116 -1.69 15.49 -0.76
CA VAL A 116 -1.20 14.12 -0.91
C VAL A 116 -1.72 13.49 -2.21
N ILE A 117 -3.00 13.67 -2.55
CA ILE A 117 -3.55 13.21 -3.83
C ILE A 117 -2.82 13.85 -5.00
N LYS A 118 -2.65 15.17 -4.96
CA LYS A 118 -1.99 15.91 -6.04
C LYS A 118 -0.54 15.46 -6.21
N PHE A 119 0.19 15.31 -5.10
CA PHE A 119 1.57 14.85 -5.08
C PHE A 119 1.71 13.47 -5.75
N PHE A 120 0.92 12.48 -5.34
CA PHE A 120 1.01 11.15 -5.94
C PHE A 120 0.53 11.11 -7.40
N ASN A 121 -0.43 11.96 -7.78
CA ASN A 121 -0.81 12.13 -9.19
C ASN A 121 0.34 12.66 -10.05
N GLU A 122 1.11 13.61 -9.53
CA GLU A 122 2.28 14.18 -10.23
C GLU A 122 3.49 13.24 -10.24
N MET A 123 3.57 12.32 -9.27
CA MET A 123 4.63 11.31 -9.16
C MET A 123 4.38 10.03 -9.97
N ALA A 124 3.19 9.87 -10.55
CA ALA A 124 2.86 8.73 -11.39
C ALA A 124 3.95 8.48 -12.44
N GLU A 125 4.38 7.22 -12.53
CA GLU A 125 5.43 6.71 -13.42
C GLU A 125 6.86 7.22 -13.12
N ARG A 126 7.07 7.93 -12.01
CA ARG A 126 8.38 8.47 -11.59
C ARG A 126 9.00 7.76 -10.39
N HIS A 127 8.40 6.66 -9.95
CA HIS A 127 8.84 5.91 -8.79
C HIS A 127 10.01 4.98 -9.13
N ASP A 128 10.97 4.87 -8.20
CA ASP A 128 11.97 3.80 -8.21
C ASP A 128 11.36 2.52 -7.64
N VAL A 129 10.96 1.63 -8.53
CA VAL A 129 10.24 0.40 -8.18
C VAL A 129 11.12 -0.61 -7.44
N ASP A 130 12.41 -0.67 -7.74
CA ASP A 130 13.29 -1.63 -7.08
C ASP A 130 13.47 -1.26 -5.62
N THR A 131 13.74 0.02 -5.35
CA THR A 131 13.79 0.57 -3.99
C THR A 131 12.46 0.38 -3.27
N LEU A 132 11.32 0.58 -3.94
CA LEU A 132 10.00 0.36 -3.34
C LEU A 132 9.72 -1.11 -2.98
N LEU A 133 10.12 -2.06 -3.82
CA LEU A 133 9.93 -3.48 -3.56
C LEU A 133 10.80 -3.97 -2.39
N ASP A 134 12.03 -3.48 -2.30
CA ASP A 134 12.93 -3.78 -1.17
C ASP A 134 12.42 -3.14 0.13
N SER A 135 11.92 -1.90 0.07
CA SER A 135 11.26 -1.25 1.19
C SER A 135 10.00 -2.00 1.65
N ALA A 136 9.16 -2.44 0.71
CA ALA A 136 7.96 -3.24 1.01
C ALA A 136 8.30 -4.55 1.72
N ARG A 137 9.36 -5.25 1.29
CA ARG A 137 9.86 -6.45 1.97
C ARG A 137 10.31 -6.14 3.39
N THR A 138 11.12 -5.09 3.56
CA THR A 138 11.63 -4.66 4.87
C THR A 138 10.49 -4.32 5.84
N LEU A 139 9.45 -3.64 5.35
CA LEU A 139 8.27 -3.29 6.15
C LEU A 139 7.49 -4.53 6.60
N LEU A 140 7.36 -5.54 5.74
CA LEU A 140 6.74 -6.81 6.09
C LEU A 140 7.53 -7.56 7.16
N GLU A 141 8.85 -7.67 6.99
CA GLU A 141 9.75 -8.31 7.96
C GLU A 141 9.69 -7.60 9.33
N ARG A 142 9.67 -6.26 9.32
CA ARG A 142 9.53 -5.46 10.55
C ARG A 142 8.20 -5.71 11.26
N LEU A 143 7.09 -5.81 10.54
CA LEU A 143 5.80 -6.13 11.15
C LEU A 143 5.81 -7.54 11.75
N GLN A 144 6.40 -8.52 11.07
CA GLN A 144 6.53 -9.89 11.57
C GLN A 144 7.35 -9.95 12.87
N ALA A 145 8.46 -9.20 12.94
CA ALA A 145 9.28 -9.09 14.14
C ALA A 145 8.48 -8.50 15.32
N LEU A 146 7.74 -7.41 15.10
CA LEU A 146 6.90 -6.77 16.13
C LEU A 146 5.84 -7.74 16.67
N ILE A 147 5.17 -8.50 15.80
CA ILE A 147 4.17 -9.50 16.21
C ILE A 147 4.81 -10.59 17.06
N LEU A 148 6.00 -11.06 16.66
CA LEU A 148 6.72 -12.09 17.41
C LEU A 148 7.11 -11.59 18.81
N GLU A 149 7.62 -10.36 18.92
CA GLU A 149 7.99 -9.73 20.20
C GLU A 149 6.79 -9.63 21.15
N LEU A 150 5.63 -9.21 20.64
CA LEU A 150 4.38 -9.13 21.40
C LEU A 150 3.89 -10.51 21.86
N GLN A 151 4.04 -11.53 21.01
CA GLN A 151 3.70 -12.92 21.37
C GLN A 151 4.64 -13.50 22.44
N THR A 152 5.93 -13.16 22.39
CA THR A 152 6.91 -13.58 23.40
C THR A 152 6.73 -12.86 24.74
N SER A 153 6.28 -11.60 24.72
CA SER A 153 6.06 -10.80 25.93
C SER A 153 4.76 -11.15 26.68
N SER A 154 3.87 -11.93 26.04
CA SER A 154 2.59 -12.39 26.59
C SER A 154 2.68 -13.81 27.21
N LYS A 155 3.89 -14.38 27.29
CA LYS A 155 4.20 -15.65 27.96
C LYS A 155 5.09 -15.42 29.17
#